data_AF-A0A937FV25-F1
#
_entry.id   AF-A0A937FV25-F1
#
_cell.length_a   1.000
_cell.length_b   1.000
_cell.length_c   1.000
_cell.angle_alpha   90.00
_cell.angle_beta   90.00
_cell.angle_gamma   90.00
#
_symmetry.space_group_name_H-M   'P 1'
#
loop_
_entity.id
_entity.type
_entity.pdbx_description
1 polymer ?
#
loop_
_entity_poly.entity_id
_entity_poly.type
_entity_poly.pdbx_seq_one_letter_code
_entity_poly.pdbx_strand_id
1 'polypeptide(L)'
;MKPVYYILLILTMVSLSCSKQNTSEKNEIVDDSLLVSETSKKPKTEEDQPSISKKENEGSDSTYIEVDAIVISVEEELVMPADYLTTVMKVKTANGDTLTFTDADGFEGLTGQEIPLKYRLISQSKWLVCMDCTSFEEKANVVDITSVASEVRFKQLKLSQFIEDPYIETASTFVMVDEQGQTEEFLSVKHDLVRDSTKMSQSFHNYGFIITFYPELENRIELESLSE
;
A
#
# COMPACT_ATOMS: atom_id res chain seq x y z
N MET A 1 48.16 -39.18 -30.94
CA MET A 1 48.11 -37.87 -31.63
C MET A 1 48.06 -36.77 -30.56
N LYS A 2 49.07 -35.88 -30.55
CA LYS A 2 49.04 -34.53 -29.94
C LYS A 2 48.70 -33.53 -31.07
N PRO A 3 48.07 -32.37 -30.79
CA PRO A 3 48.73 -31.18 -30.20
C PRO A 3 47.94 -30.65 -28.98
N VAL A 4 48.51 -30.09 -27.89
CA VAL A 4 49.31 -28.86 -27.70
C VAL A 4 48.65 -27.60 -28.24
N TYR A 5 48.00 -26.82 -27.37
CA TYR A 5 47.94 -25.37 -27.49
C TYR A 5 48.18 -24.72 -26.11
N TYR A 6 49.21 -23.87 -26.12
CA TYR A 6 49.65 -22.94 -25.09
C TYR A 6 49.04 -21.56 -25.42
N ILE A 7 48.71 -20.75 -24.40
CA ILE A 7 48.60 -19.27 -24.31
C ILE A 7 47.99 -19.07 -22.90
N LEU A 8 48.66 -18.68 -21.80
CA LEU A 8 49.61 -17.63 -21.43
C LEU A 8 49.07 -16.18 -21.50
N LEU A 9 48.67 -15.68 -20.31
CA LEU A 9 48.73 -14.34 -19.71
C LEU A 9 48.26 -13.10 -20.49
N ILE A 10 47.51 -12.22 -19.79
CA ILE A 10 47.96 -10.87 -19.41
C ILE A 10 47.24 -10.41 -18.12
N LEU A 11 48.06 -9.97 -17.17
CA LEU A 11 47.76 -9.18 -15.97
C LEU A 11 47.29 -7.77 -16.37
N THR A 12 46.27 -7.23 -15.69
CA THR A 12 46.23 -5.79 -15.42
C THR A 12 45.73 -5.55 -14.00
N MET A 13 46.67 -5.20 -13.13
CA MET A 13 46.39 -4.50 -11.87
C MET A 13 45.90 -3.09 -12.19
N VAL A 14 44.81 -2.67 -11.57
CA VAL A 14 44.48 -1.24 -11.43
C VAL A 14 44.69 -0.88 -9.98
N SER A 15 45.88 -0.36 -9.69
CA SER A 15 46.16 0.48 -8.54
C SER A 15 45.88 1.93 -8.92
N LEU A 16 44.91 2.57 -8.27
CA LEU A 16 44.91 4.02 -8.13
C LEU A 16 44.97 4.38 -6.64
N SER A 17 46.06 5.07 -6.33
CA SER A 17 46.44 5.60 -5.03
C SER A 17 45.67 6.87 -4.68
N CYS A 18 45.65 7.11 -3.37
CA CYS A 18 45.35 8.32 -2.63
C CYS A 18 45.53 9.69 -3.31
N SER A 19 44.62 10.61 -2.97
CA SER A 19 44.94 11.98 -2.56
C SER A 19 43.89 12.43 -1.53
N LYS A 20 44.20 12.47 -0.23
CA LYS A 20 44.54 13.68 0.57
C LYS A 20 43.60 14.88 0.37
N GLN A 21 42.84 15.25 1.43
CA GLN A 21 43.13 16.45 2.22
C GLN A 21 42.29 16.53 3.52
N ASN A 22 42.99 16.92 4.60
CA ASN A 22 42.50 17.32 5.92
C ASN A 22 41.93 18.74 5.92
N THR A 23 40.91 18.98 6.74
CA THR A 23 40.71 20.13 7.69
C THR A 23 39.34 19.88 8.36
N SER A 24 39.18 19.63 9.67
CA SER A 24 39.57 20.34 10.91
C SER A 24 38.91 21.72 11.08
N GLU A 25 38.33 21.88 12.29
CA GLU A 25 37.80 23.07 12.98
C GLU A 25 36.36 23.48 12.65
N LYS A 26 35.36 23.35 13.56
CA LYS A 26 35.17 23.88 14.93
C LYS A 26 34.71 25.35 14.91
N ASN A 27 33.47 25.58 15.37
CA ASN A 27 32.94 26.71 16.16
C ASN A 27 31.40 26.54 16.17
N GLU A 28 30.71 26.22 17.26
CA GLU A 28 30.53 26.96 18.52
C GLU A 28 29.58 28.17 18.38
N ILE A 29 28.31 27.92 18.75
CA ILE A 29 27.38 28.67 19.62
C ILE A 29 27.49 30.20 19.64
N VAL A 30 26.38 30.89 19.32
CA VAL A 30 25.74 32.04 20.03
C VAL A 30 24.30 32.11 19.47
N ASP A 31 23.23 31.68 20.12
CA ASP A 31 22.50 32.15 21.31
C ASP A 31 21.87 33.56 21.24
N ASP A 32 20.54 33.53 21.35
CA ASP A 32 19.59 34.49 21.89
C ASP A 32 19.64 36.00 21.55
N SER A 33 18.55 36.50 20.95
CA SER A 33 17.97 37.78 21.36
C SER A 33 16.49 37.91 20.99
N LEU A 34 15.65 37.75 22.01
CA LEU A 34 14.40 38.48 22.26
C LEU A 34 14.35 39.90 21.65
N LEU A 35 13.21 40.29 21.05
CA LEU A 35 12.39 41.38 21.59
C LEU A 35 11.04 41.54 20.86
N VAL A 36 10.05 41.79 21.72
CA VAL A 36 8.62 42.02 21.56
C VAL A 36 8.35 43.46 21.09
N SER A 37 7.08 43.71 20.74
CA SER A 37 6.34 45.00 20.65
C SER A 37 6.39 45.68 19.27
N GLU A 38 5.34 46.31 18.74
CA GLU A 38 3.99 46.58 19.23
C GLU A 38 3.07 46.96 18.04
N THR A 39 1.77 46.79 18.28
CA THR A 39 0.58 47.18 17.52
C THR A 39 0.61 48.50 16.73
N SER A 40 0.00 48.51 15.53
CA SER A 40 -0.98 49.56 15.19
C SER A 40 -1.80 49.31 13.92
N LYS A 41 -3.11 49.59 14.05
CA LYS A 41 -4.09 50.04 13.03
C LYS A 41 -4.69 49.04 12.02
N LYS A 42 -5.94 48.65 12.30
CA LYS A 42 -7.05 48.50 11.32
C LYS A 42 -7.60 49.91 10.98
N PRO A 43 -8.25 50.18 9.82
CA PRO A 43 -9.52 49.51 9.45
C PRO A 43 -9.87 49.35 7.94
N LYS A 44 -10.81 48.42 7.66
CA LYS A 44 -11.84 48.39 6.57
C LYS A 44 -11.34 48.34 5.11
N THR A 45 -11.90 47.63 4.12
CA THR A 45 -13.11 46.82 3.88
C THR A 45 -12.90 46.13 2.51
N GLU A 46 -13.69 45.08 2.23
CA GLU A 46 -14.08 44.51 0.92
C GLU A 46 -13.26 43.38 0.27
N GLU A 47 -14.04 42.32 -0.01
CA GLU A 47 -14.06 41.45 -1.19
C GLU A 47 -13.23 40.16 -1.28
N ASP A 48 -13.98 39.15 -1.74
CA ASP A 48 -13.62 37.85 -2.30
C ASP A 48 -12.93 36.81 -1.42
N GLN A 49 -13.78 36.03 -0.72
CA GLN A 49 -13.54 34.60 -0.55
C GLN A 49 -13.86 33.86 -1.87
N PRO A 50 -12.88 33.36 -2.62
CA PRO A 50 -13.16 32.31 -3.58
C PRO A 50 -13.44 31.04 -2.78
N SER A 51 -14.71 30.64 -2.79
CA SER A 51 -15.12 29.29 -2.44
C SER A 51 -14.39 28.33 -3.37
N ILE A 52 -13.35 27.69 -2.85
CA ILE A 52 -12.71 26.57 -3.53
C ILE A 52 -13.74 25.44 -3.54
N SER A 53 -14.47 25.40 -4.65
CA SER A 53 -15.18 24.22 -5.13
C SER A 53 -14.21 23.04 -5.04
N LYS A 54 -14.42 22.17 -4.04
CA LYS A 54 -13.99 20.79 -4.11
C LYS A 54 -14.67 20.20 -5.34
N LYS A 55 -13.93 20.14 -6.44
CA LYS A 55 -14.22 19.23 -7.53
C LYS A 55 -14.00 17.83 -7.00
N GLU A 56 -15.05 17.27 -6.42
CA GLU A 56 -15.25 15.84 -6.38
C GLU A 56 -15.57 15.38 -7.81
N ASN A 57 -14.55 14.79 -8.43
CA ASN A 57 -14.63 13.78 -9.48
C ASN A 57 -13.48 12.83 -9.10
N GLU A 58 -13.67 11.54 -8.94
CA GLU A 58 -14.35 10.63 -9.85
C GLU A 58 -15.23 9.63 -9.09
N GLY A 59 -16.44 9.41 -9.61
CA GLY A 59 -17.34 8.39 -9.11
C GLY A 59 -16.76 7.00 -9.28
N SER A 60 -16.51 6.31 -8.16
CA SER A 60 -16.62 4.86 -8.17
C SER A 60 -18.11 4.55 -8.28
N ASP A 61 -18.52 3.97 -9.40
CA ASP A 61 -19.83 3.34 -9.52
C ASP A 61 -19.87 2.22 -8.47
N SER A 62 -20.41 2.53 -7.28
CA SER A 62 -20.42 1.62 -6.14
C SER A 62 -21.48 0.56 -6.42
N THR A 63 -21.08 -0.43 -7.19
CA THR A 63 -21.90 -1.60 -7.47
C THR A 63 -22.01 -2.37 -6.16
N TYR A 64 -23.21 -2.37 -5.58
CA TYR A 64 -23.53 -3.21 -4.43
C TYR A 64 -23.50 -4.68 -4.84
N ILE A 65 -22.98 -5.52 -3.94
CA ILE A 65 -22.96 -6.97 -4.09
C ILE A 65 -23.92 -7.53 -3.05
N GLU A 66 -24.86 -8.34 -3.53
CA GLU A 66 -25.84 -9.05 -2.69
C GLU A 66 -25.57 -10.56 -2.81
N VAL A 67 -25.35 -11.22 -1.67
CA VAL A 67 -25.02 -12.65 -1.62
C VAL A 67 -25.43 -13.26 -0.29
N ASP A 68 -25.87 -14.52 -0.29
CA ASP A 68 -26.05 -15.27 0.94
C ASP A 68 -24.71 -15.77 1.47
N ALA A 69 -24.53 -15.72 2.79
CA ALA A 69 -23.31 -16.15 3.44
C ALA A 69 -23.58 -16.77 4.81
N ILE A 70 -22.70 -17.67 5.23
CA ILE A 70 -22.74 -18.27 6.55
C ILE A 70 -21.80 -17.49 7.47
N VAL A 71 -22.29 -17.04 8.62
CA VAL A 71 -21.46 -16.41 9.65
C VAL A 71 -20.58 -17.48 10.30
N ILE A 72 -19.27 -17.31 10.18
CA ILE A 72 -18.27 -18.25 10.71
C ILE A 72 -17.95 -17.90 12.17
N SER A 73 -17.67 -16.62 12.44
CA SER A 73 -17.38 -16.10 13.78
C SER A 73 -17.72 -14.63 13.89
N VAL A 74 -17.97 -14.19 15.13
CA VAL A 74 -18.06 -12.79 15.54
C VAL A 74 -17.26 -12.66 16.83
N GLU A 75 -16.12 -11.98 16.78
CA GLU A 75 -15.17 -11.91 17.89
C GLU A 75 -14.32 -10.63 17.84
N GLU A 76 -13.80 -10.18 18.98
CA GLU A 76 -12.84 -9.07 19.03
C GLU A 76 -11.49 -9.51 18.44
N GLU A 77 -11.01 -8.80 17.41
CA GLU A 77 -9.72 -9.06 16.77
C GLU A 77 -8.89 -7.78 16.63
N LEU A 78 -7.57 -7.93 16.80
CA LEU A 78 -6.62 -6.87 16.51
C LEU A 78 -6.46 -6.74 14.99
N VAL A 79 -6.94 -5.64 14.42
CA VAL A 79 -6.85 -5.35 12.99
C VAL A 79 -5.48 -4.75 12.68
N MET A 80 -4.63 -5.53 12.01
CA MET A 80 -3.32 -5.12 11.51
C MET A 80 -3.42 -4.73 10.02
N PRO A 81 -2.67 -3.73 9.53
CA PRO A 81 -1.63 -2.93 10.21
C PRO A 81 -2.16 -1.67 10.91
N ALA A 82 -3.47 -1.43 10.92
CA ALA A 82 -4.06 -0.24 11.52
C ALA A 82 -3.96 -0.22 13.07
N ASP A 83 -3.61 -1.36 13.67
CA ASP A 83 -3.30 -1.55 15.10
C ASP A 83 -4.41 -1.06 16.04
N TYR A 84 -5.63 -1.52 15.80
CA TYR A 84 -6.78 -1.29 16.68
C TYR A 84 -7.59 -2.57 16.91
N LEU A 85 -8.18 -2.67 18.11
CA LEU A 85 -9.05 -3.77 18.50
C LEU A 85 -10.50 -3.39 18.16
N THR A 86 -11.21 -4.26 17.44
CA THR A 86 -12.63 -4.11 17.14
C THR A 86 -13.29 -5.48 17.01
N THR A 87 -14.61 -5.54 17.12
CA THR A 87 -15.37 -6.76 16.84
C THR A 87 -15.46 -6.97 15.34
N VAL A 88 -15.03 -8.13 14.87
CA VAL A 88 -15.08 -8.51 13.46
C VAL A 88 -16.05 -9.67 13.26
N MET A 89 -16.80 -9.60 12.15
CA MET A 89 -17.61 -10.71 11.67
C MET A 89 -16.94 -11.33 10.44
N LYS A 90 -16.61 -12.61 10.55
CA LYS A 90 -16.12 -13.41 9.42
C LYS A 90 -17.26 -14.22 8.85
N VAL A 91 -17.44 -14.14 7.55
CA VAL A 91 -18.48 -14.87 6.82
C VAL A 91 -17.86 -15.70 5.70
N LYS A 92 -18.55 -16.78 5.31
CA LYS A 92 -18.24 -17.55 4.11
C LYS A 92 -19.35 -17.35 3.07
N THR A 93 -19.01 -16.79 1.92
CA THR A 93 -19.97 -16.63 0.82
C THR A 93 -20.26 -17.97 0.15
N ALA A 94 -21.36 -18.05 -0.60
CA ALA A 94 -21.70 -19.23 -1.39
C ALA A 94 -20.60 -19.66 -2.39
N ASN A 95 -19.77 -18.71 -2.85
CA ASN A 95 -18.64 -18.98 -3.75
C ASN A 95 -17.40 -19.55 -3.03
N GLY A 96 -17.45 -19.62 -1.69
CA GLY A 96 -16.36 -20.13 -0.86
C GLY A 96 -15.36 -19.05 -0.42
N ASP A 97 -15.59 -17.79 -0.77
CA ASP A 97 -14.78 -16.67 -0.31
C ASP A 97 -15.04 -16.39 1.18
N THR A 98 -14.01 -15.91 1.88
CA THR A 98 -14.13 -15.43 3.25
C THR A 98 -14.06 -13.91 3.23
N LEU A 99 -15.09 -13.25 3.77
CA LEU A 99 -15.11 -11.81 3.97
C LEU A 99 -15.06 -11.52 5.46
N THR A 100 -14.41 -10.41 5.81
CA THR A 100 -14.31 -9.92 7.19
C THR A 100 -14.89 -8.51 7.22
N PHE A 101 -15.88 -8.29 8.07
CA PHE A 101 -16.50 -6.98 8.28
C PHE A 101 -16.16 -6.48 9.69
N THR A 102 -15.76 -5.22 9.83
CA THR A 102 -15.50 -4.61 11.15
C THR A 102 -16.78 -4.08 11.79
N ASP A 103 -16.66 -3.65 13.04
CA ASP A 103 -17.72 -3.03 13.85
C ASP A 103 -18.92 -3.96 14.02
N ALA A 104 -18.71 -5.27 14.07
CA ALA A 104 -19.76 -6.28 14.10
C ALA A 104 -20.38 -6.51 15.50
N ASP A 105 -20.25 -5.53 16.40
CA ASP A 105 -20.86 -5.58 17.74
C ASP A 105 -22.37 -5.84 17.63
N GLY A 106 -22.85 -6.83 18.40
CA GLY A 106 -24.26 -7.21 18.43
C GLY A 106 -24.66 -8.31 17.42
N PHE A 107 -23.73 -8.83 16.63
CA PHE A 107 -23.97 -9.94 15.70
C PHE A 107 -23.59 -11.33 16.23
N GLU A 108 -23.21 -11.45 17.50
CA GLU A 108 -22.71 -12.70 18.09
C GLU A 108 -23.73 -13.84 17.94
N GLY A 109 -25.02 -13.52 18.06
CA GLY A 109 -26.14 -14.45 17.89
C GLY A 109 -26.27 -15.04 16.48
N LEU A 110 -25.71 -14.38 15.46
CA LEU A 110 -25.76 -14.82 14.07
C LEU A 110 -24.74 -15.93 13.76
N THR A 111 -23.82 -16.24 14.67
CA THR A 111 -22.78 -17.26 14.44
C THR A 111 -23.38 -18.61 14.03
N GLY A 112 -22.93 -19.15 12.90
CA GLY A 112 -23.42 -20.40 12.32
C GLY A 112 -24.72 -20.27 11.51
N GLN A 113 -25.30 -19.08 11.41
CA GLN A 113 -26.51 -18.83 10.62
C GLN A 113 -26.16 -18.38 9.19
N GLU A 114 -27.06 -18.69 8.26
CA GLU A 114 -27.04 -18.13 6.90
C GLU A 114 -27.77 -16.80 6.90
N ILE A 115 -27.11 -15.75 6.40
CA ILE A 115 -27.62 -14.38 6.38
C ILE A 115 -27.51 -13.79 4.97
N PRO A 116 -28.47 -12.93 4.57
CA PRO A 116 -28.33 -12.15 3.36
C PRO A 116 -27.33 -11.02 3.61
N LEU A 117 -26.26 -10.95 2.82
CA LEU A 117 -25.30 -9.85 2.84
C LEU A 117 -25.54 -8.88 1.71
N LYS A 118 -25.44 -7.60 2.02
CA LYS A 118 -25.29 -6.52 1.05
C LYS A 118 -24.06 -5.71 1.43
N TYR A 119 -23.11 -5.60 0.52
CA TYR A 119 -21.87 -4.89 0.78
C TYR A 119 -21.36 -4.19 -0.48
N ARG A 120 -20.41 -3.26 -0.29
CA ARG A 120 -19.63 -2.67 -1.38
C ARG A 120 -18.14 -2.86 -1.15
N LEU A 121 -17.38 -2.92 -2.24
CA LEU A 121 -15.92 -3.02 -2.20
C LEU A 121 -15.30 -1.65 -2.39
N ILE A 122 -14.62 -1.15 -1.36
CA ILE A 122 -13.90 0.13 -1.39
C ILE A 122 -12.44 -0.16 -1.74
N SER A 123 -11.95 0.40 -2.85
CA SER A 123 -10.55 0.23 -3.26
C SER A 123 -9.61 0.84 -2.21
N GLN A 124 -8.60 0.08 -1.77
CA GLN A 124 -7.60 0.52 -0.81
C GLN A 124 -6.25 0.80 -1.48
N SER A 125 -5.49 -0.24 -1.81
CA SER A 125 -4.10 -0.11 -2.26
C SER A 125 -3.72 -1.12 -3.34
N LYS A 126 -2.69 -0.80 -4.14
CA LYS A 126 -2.11 -1.70 -5.14
C LYS A 126 -0.85 -2.35 -4.58
N TRP A 127 -0.71 -3.65 -4.76
CA TRP A 127 0.43 -4.40 -4.25
C TRP A 127 1.18 -5.11 -5.37
N LEU A 128 2.50 -4.92 -5.45
CA LEU A 128 3.37 -5.74 -6.29
C LEU A 128 3.48 -7.13 -5.68
N VAL A 129 3.20 -8.16 -6.49
CA VAL A 129 3.29 -9.56 -6.07
C VAL A 129 4.42 -10.32 -6.79
N CYS A 130 4.89 -9.81 -7.93
CA CYS A 130 6.06 -10.34 -8.63
C CYS A 130 6.78 -9.25 -9.44
N MET A 131 8.07 -9.47 -9.71
CA MET A 131 8.85 -8.69 -10.67
C MET A 131 9.20 -9.54 -11.86
N ASP A 132 9.12 -8.93 -13.05
CA ASP A 132 9.52 -9.53 -14.32
C ASP A 132 8.92 -10.92 -14.55
N CYS A 133 7.64 -11.07 -14.18
CA CYS A 133 6.92 -12.33 -14.28
C CYS A 133 5.77 -12.23 -15.28
N THR A 134 5.48 -13.33 -15.97
CA THR A 134 4.41 -13.42 -16.99
C THR A 134 3.15 -14.11 -16.48
N SER A 135 3.25 -14.78 -15.34
CA SER A 135 2.13 -15.48 -14.68
C SER A 135 2.37 -15.52 -13.17
N PHE A 136 1.28 -15.66 -12.41
CA PHE A 136 1.30 -15.79 -10.96
C PHE A 136 0.28 -16.84 -10.56
N GLU A 137 0.74 -17.94 -9.95
CA GLU A 137 -0.10 -19.11 -9.62
C GLU A 137 -0.42 -19.19 -8.12
N GLU A 138 0.26 -18.41 -7.29
CA GLU A 138 0.06 -18.39 -5.85
C GLU A 138 -1.17 -17.53 -5.48
N LYS A 139 -1.82 -17.83 -4.35
CA LYS A 139 -2.80 -16.92 -3.78
C LYS A 139 -2.05 -15.73 -3.17
N ALA A 140 -2.30 -14.52 -3.66
CA ALA A 140 -1.71 -13.33 -3.07
C ALA A 140 -2.18 -13.18 -1.62
N ASN A 141 -1.23 -13.13 -0.69
CA ASN A 141 -1.52 -12.94 0.72
C ASN A 141 -1.58 -11.44 1.02
N VAL A 142 -2.73 -10.96 1.50
CA VAL A 142 -2.90 -9.57 1.92
C VAL A 142 -2.66 -9.52 3.43
N VAL A 143 -1.88 -8.52 3.88
CA VAL A 143 -1.50 -8.39 5.30
C VAL A 143 -2.70 -8.02 6.18
N ASP A 144 -3.60 -7.20 5.63
CA ASP A 144 -4.81 -6.75 6.30
C ASP A 144 -5.91 -7.82 6.20
N ILE A 145 -6.35 -8.32 7.35
CA ILE A 145 -7.37 -9.38 7.48
C ILE A 145 -8.76 -8.94 7.01
N THR A 146 -8.98 -7.63 6.90
CA THR A 146 -10.23 -7.04 6.42
C THR A 146 -10.23 -6.90 4.90
N SER A 147 -9.07 -6.99 4.26
CA SER A 147 -8.95 -6.78 2.82
C SER A 147 -9.20 -8.05 2.01
N VAL A 148 -9.83 -7.87 0.85
CA VAL A 148 -9.88 -8.86 -0.22
C VAL A 148 -9.01 -8.43 -1.40
N ALA A 149 -8.39 -9.38 -2.09
CA ALA A 149 -7.55 -9.10 -3.26
C ALA A 149 -8.29 -9.37 -4.57
N SER A 150 -8.03 -8.54 -5.58
CA SER A 150 -8.37 -8.87 -6.97
C SER A 150 -7.54 -10.05 -7.47
N GLU A 151 -7.95 -10.57 -8.64
CA GLU A 151 -7.04 -11.32 -9.49
C GLU A 151 -5.77 -10.52 -9.83
N VAL A 152 -4.67 -11.23 -10.10
CA VAL A 152 -3.40 -10.61 -10.47
C VAL A 152 -3.50 -10.01 -11.86
N ARG A 153 -3.04 -8.77 -11.98
CA ARG A 153 -2.94 -8.01 -13.23
C ARG A 153 -1.47 -7.79 -13.56
N PHE A 154 -1.17 -7.61 -14.84
CA PHE A 154 0.19 -7.38 -15.32
C PHE A 154 0.33 -6.02 -15.97
N LYS A 155 1.45 -5.34 -15.70
CA LYS A 155 1.76 -4.05 -16.31
C LYS A 155 3.27 -3.86 -16.46
N GLN A 156 3.67 -3.24 -17.58
CA GLN A 156 5.04 -2.79 -17.80
C GLN A 156 5.27 -1.54 -16.95
N LEU A 157 6.15 -1.66 -15.96
CA LEU A 157 6.44 -0.60 -15.00
C LEU A 157 7.94 -0.39 -14.85
N LYS A 158 8.34 0.83 -14.53
CA LYS A 158 9.71 1.21 -14.20
C LYS A 158 9.70 2.02 -12.91
N LEU A 159 10.61 1.70 -11.99
CA LEU A 159 10.71 2.43 -10.72
C LEU A 159 11.21 3.85 -10.95
N SER A 160 10.44 4.82 -10.45
CA SER A 160 10.81 6.23 -10.42
C SER A 160 11.38 6.60 -9.06
N GLN A 161 10.69 6.23 -7.99
CA GLN A 161 11.09 6.54 -6.62
C GLN A 161 10.73 5.39 -5.68
N PHE A 162 11.65 5.07 -4.78
CA PHE A 162 11.41 4.15 -3.67
C PHE A 162 11.35 4.96 -2.37
N ILE A 163 10.26 4.80 -1.62
CA ILE A 163 10.04 5.45 -0.33
C ILE A 163 9.99 4.34 0.71
N GLU A 164 11.07 4.21 1.47
CA GLU A 164 11.18 3.25 2.57
C GLU A 164 10.33 3.74 3.74
N ASP A 165 9.45 2.86 4.25
CA ASP A 165 8.79 3.09 5.53
C ASP A 165 9.69 2.54 6.65
N PRO A 166 10.23 3.40 7.54
CA PRO A 166 11.17 2.96 8.57
C PRO A 166 10.52 2.16 9.70
N TYR A 167 9.18 2.12 9.79
CA TYR A 167 8.42 1.47 10.85
C TYR A 167 7.75 0.17 10.38
N ILE A 168 7.49 0.03 9.07
CA ILE A 168 6.81 -1.14 8.50
C ILE A 168 7.60 -1.64 7.29
N GLU A 169 8.48 -2.63 7.51
CA GLU A 169 9.31 -3.25 6.46
C GLU A 169 8.49 -3.79 5.27
N THR A 170 7.22 -4.15 5.50
CA THR A 170 6.30 -4.73 4.52
C THR A 170 5.47 -3.69 3.74
N ALA A 171 5.63 -2.38 4.00
CA ALA A 171 4.78 -1.34 3.40
C ALA A 171 5.58 -0.25 2.66
N SER A 172 6.81 -0.54 2.24
CA SER A 172 7.57 0.43 1.44
C SER A 172 6.84 0.73 0.13
N THR A 173 6.81 2.01 -0.23
CA THR A 173 6.09 2.51 -1.41
C THR A 173 7.02 2.57 -2.61
N PHE A 174 6.60 1.92 -3.69
CA PHE A 174 7.22 1.94 -5.00
C PHE A 174 6.41 2.87 -5.90
N VAL A 175 6.96 4.04 -6.18
CA VAL A 175 6.41 4.99 -7.15
C VAL A 175 6.90 4.55 -8.53
N MET A 176 5.99 3.99 -9.32
CA MET A 176 6.29 3.38 -10.61
C MET A 176 5.70 4.21 -11.75
N VAL A 177 6.42 4.27 -12.87
CA VAL A 177 5.96 4.89 -14.11
C VAL A 177 5.65 3.80 -15.12
N ASP A 178 4.59 3.95 -15.89
CA ASP A 178 4.24 3.06 -17.00
C ASP A 178 4.79 3.53 -18.35
N GLU A 179 4.64 2.72 -19.40
CA GLU A 179 5.13 3.04 -20.74
C GLU A 179 4.46 4.29 -21.34
N GLN A 180 3.29 4.66 -20.84
CA GLN A 180 2.55 5.85 -21.23
C GLN A 180 2.98 7.09 -20.43
N GLY A 181 3.88 6.93 -19.46
CA GLY A 181 4.38 8.01 -18.60
C GLY A 181 3.47 8.31 -17.39
N GLN A 182 2.43 7.51 -17.13
CA GLN A 182 1.60 7.67 -15.95
C GLN A 182 2.31 7.11 -14.72
N THR A 183 2.19 7.84 -13.62
CA THR A 183 2.79 7.47 -12.33
C THR A 183 1.74 6.88 -11.41
N GLU A 184 2.06 5.76 -10.78
CA GLU A 184 1.21 5.06 -9.83
C GLU A 184 2.04 4.56 -8.64
N GLU A 185 1.40 4.46 -7.47
CA GLU A 185 2.02 3.96 -6.25
C GLU A 185 1.63 2.50 -6.01
N PHE A 186 2.62 1.70 -5.62
CA PHE A 186 2.43 0.32 -5.24
C PHE A 186 3.13 0.01 -3.92
N LEU A 187 2.50 -0.81 -3.09
CA LEU A 187 3.10 -1.40 -1.89
C LEU A 187 3.71 -2.76 -2.23
N SER A 188 4.65 -3.24 -1.42
CA SER A 188 5.18 -4.59 -1.55
C SER A 188 5.69 -5.12 -0.22
N VAL A 189 5.27 -6.35 0.11
CA VAL A 189 5.82 -7.13 1.24
C VAL A 189 7.08 -7.93 0.86
N LYS A 190 7.40 -8.06 -0.43
CA LYS A 190 8.52 -8.89 -0.89
C LYS A 190 9.83 -8.12 -0.77
N HIS A 191 10.64 -8.44 0.24
CA HIS A 191 11.95 -7.83 0.47
C HIS A 191 12.91 -7.94 -0.72
N ASP A 192 12.79 -8.98 -1.55
CA ASP A 192 13.61 -9.12 -2.75
C ASP A 192 13.34 -8.00 -3.78
N LEU A 193 12.12 -7.44 -3.80
CA LEU A 193 11.79 -6.27 -4.64
C LEU A 193 12.42 -4.99 -4.08
N VAL A 194 12.49 -4.85 -2.76
CA VAL A 194 13.16 -3.72 -2.10
C VAL A 194 14.66 -3.71 -2.43
N ARG A 195 15.30 -4.89 -2.41
CA ARG A 195 16.75 -5.02 -2.63
C ARG A 195 17.19 -4.75 -4.07
N ASP A 196 16.30 -4.83 -5.05
CA ASP A 196 16.64 -4.70 -6.48
C ASP A 196 16.20 -3.36 -7.10
N SER A 197 15.94 -2.33 -6.29
CA SER A 197 15.49 -1.00 -6.72
C SER A 197 16.36 -0.37 -7.84
N THR A 198 17.64 -0.69 -7.88
CA THR A 198 18.55 -0.26 -8.96
C THR A 198 18.17 -0.88 -10.31
N LYS A 199 17.87 -2.18 -10.37
CA LYS A 199 17.42 -2.83 -11.62
C LYS A 199 16.03 -2.36 -12.01
N MET A 200 15.15 -2.19 -11.02
CA MET A 200 13.78 -1.72 -11.24
C MET A 200 13.74 -0.32 -11.85
N SER A 201 14.73 0.54 -11.54
CA SER A 201 14.82 1.92 -12.05
C SER A 201 15.59 2.06 -13.37
N GLN A 202 16.17 0.98 -13.91
CA GLN A 202 16.93 1.02 -15.17
C GLN A 202 16.03 0.85 -16.41
N SER A 203 15.07 -0.07 -16.36
CA SER A 203 14.20 -0.42 -17.50
C SER A 203 12.78 -0.72 -17.07
N PHE A 204 11.87 -0.78 -18.05
CA PHE A 204 10.54 -1.34 -17.84
C PHE A 204 10.65 -2.86 -17.68
N HIS A 205 9.89 -3.41 -16.72
CA HIS A 205 9.72 -4.84 -16.52
C HIS A 205 8.23 -5.17 -16.36
N ASN A 206 7.85 -6.42 -16.61
CA ASN A 206 6.45 -6.85 -16.45
C ASN A 206 6.18 -7.21 -14.99
N TYR A 207 5.45 -6.36 -14.26
CA TYR A 207 5.10 -6.60 -12.87
C TYR A 207 3.69 -7.17 -12.77
N GLY A 208 3.56 -8.20 -11.93
CA GLY A 208 2.27 -8.67 -11.44
C GLY A 208 1.87 -7.86 -10.22
N PHE A 209 0.64 -7.37 -10.19
CA PHE A 209 0.08 -6.63 -9.07
C PHE A 209 -1.38 -7.00 -8.80
N ILE A 210 -1.82 -6.79 -7.56
CA ILE A 210 -3.23 -6.91 -7.15
C ILE A 210 -3.75 -5.56 -6.68
N ILE A 211 -5.07 -5.41 -6.68
CA ILE A 211 -5.77 -4.33 -5.99
C ILE A 211 -6.44 -4.93 -4.76
N THR A 212 -6.26 -4.30 -3.61
CA THR A 212 -6.93 -4.67 -2.36
C THR A 212 -8.19 -3.83 -2.17
N PHE A 213 -9.22 -4.44 -1.60
CA PHE A 213 -10.49 -3.79 -1.32
C PHE A 213 -10.92 -4.08 0.11
N TYR A 214 -11.54 -3.09 0.73
CA TYR A 214 -12.24 -3.22 1.99
C TYR A 214 -13.74 -3.48 1.74
N PRO A 215 -14.31 -4.58 2.24
CA PRO A 215 -15.74 -4.83 2.17
C PRO A 215 -16.46 -4.02 3.25
N GLU A 216 -17.34 -3.10 2.84
CA GLU A 216 -18.17 -2.35 3.76
C GLU A 216 -19.60 -2.90 3.76
N LEU A 217 -20.10 -3.23 4.94
CA LEU A 217 -21.44 -3.77 5.14
C LEU A 217 -22.49 -2.67 5.01
N GLU A 218 -23.52 -2.91 4.21
CA GLU A 218 -24.53 -1.90 3.87
C GLU A 218 -25.91 -2.21 4.50
N ASN A 219 -26.20 -3.48 4.79
CA ASN A 219 -27.48 -3.91 5.36
C ASN A 219 -27.38 -4.23 6.86
N ARG A 220 -26.66 -3.39 7.62
CA ARG A 220 -26.45 -3.60 9.06
C ARG A 220 -27.77 -3.71 9.84
N ILE A 221 -28.70 -2.79 9.60
CA ILE A 221 -29.97 -2.70 10.33
C ILE A 221 -30.80 -3.97 10.12
N GLU A 222 -30.82 -4.49 8.88
CA GLU A 222 -31.50 -5.72 8.55
C GLU A 222 -30.90 -6.91 9.29
N LEU A 223 -29.57 -6.98 9.40
CA LEU A 223 -28.88 -8.04 10.14
C LEU A 223 -29.08 -7.94 11.65
N GLU A 224 -29.14 -6.72 12.21
CA GLU A 224 -29.41 -6.51 13.65
C GLU A 224 -30.77 -7.11 14.03
N SER A 225 -31.78 -6.96 13.17
CA SER A 225 -33.11 -7.55 13.40
C SER A 225 -33.14 -9.09 13.41
N LEU A 226 -32.08 -9.74 12.89
CA LEU A 226 -31.94 -11.19 12.90
C LEU A 226 -31.18 -11.70 14.13
N SER A 227 -30.50 -10.81 14.86
CA SER A 227 -29.65 -11.14 16.02
C SER A 227 -30.41 -11.06 17.35
N GLU A 228 -31.61 -10.46 17.36
CA GLU A 228 -32.56 -10.40 18.49
C GLU A 228 -33.31 -11.73 18.71
#